data_AF-A0A857JLZ5-F1
#
_entry.id   AF-A0A857JLZ5-F1
#
_cell.length_a   1.000
_cell.length_b   1.000
_cell.length_c   1.000
_cell.angle_alpha   90.00
_cell.angle_beta   90.00
_cell.angle_gamma   90.00
#
_symmetry.space_group_name_H-M   'P 1'
#
loop_
_entity.id
_entity.type
_entity.pdbx_description
1 polymer ?
#
loop_
_entity_poly.entity_id
_entity_poly.type
_entity_poly.pdbx_seq_one_letter_code
_entity_poly.pdbx_strand_id
1 'polypeptide(L)'
;MNTWLNEAEQKALNQNLSNDARVLYLLGLKPSIDQATGQTPALNYKALLAMLNAKETKYTLGRQVNALIKELLQVELVAFVEDVDLSKSFNGKILLLPLLMLKSDNYSQLHLQWQKMSTDWTPNNALYRDLAKLVGIIDSEFSDHEIGDFVAYWLGRPETQFTQFQWTQKFVFNVKQKRLAKNMSAIHKVGNQVVTAKAGVVADENAKNLVAKYSGKLKSTSNS
;
A
#
# COMPACT_ATOMS: atom_id res chain seq x y z
N MET A 1 -8.68 7.19 -11.43
CA MET A 1 -9.66 8.29 -11.35
C MET A 1 -9.62 8.82 -9.94
N ASN A 2 -9.41 10.13 -9.75
CA ASN A 2 -9.61 10.74 -8.43
C ASN A 2 -11.10 10.68 -8.12
N THR A 3 -11.50 9.75 -7.26
CA THR A 3 -12.88 9.65 -6.80
C THR A 3 -13.12 10.78 -5.81
N TRP A 4 -14.10 11.64 -6.09
CA TRP A 4 -14.52 12.74 -5.21
C TRP A 4 -14.90 12.26 -3.80
N LEU A 5 -15.34 11.02 -3.66
CA LEU A 5 -15.55 10.31 -2.39
C LEU A 5 -14.69 9.06 -2.37
N ASN A 6 -14.01 8.79 -1.25
CA ASN A 6 -13.39 7.49 -1.04
C ASN A 6 -14.41 6.46 -0.54
N GLU A 7 -14.00 5.19 -0.51
CA GLU A 7 -14.88 4.08 -0.12
C GLU A 7 -15.37 4.20 1.33
N ALA A 8 -14.53 4.69 2.25
CA ALA A 8 -14.90 4.87 3.65
C ALA A 8 -15.98 5.96 3.80
N GLU A 9 -15.82 7.10 3.14
CA GLU A 9 -16.82 8.16 3.09
C GLU A 9 -18.12 7.67 2.45
N GLN A 10 -18.04 6.93 1.35
CA GLN A 10 -19.21 6.39 0.67
C GLN A 10 -19.97 5.40 1.57
N LYS A 11 -19.24 4.52 2.26
CA LYS A 11 -19.81 3.60 3.23
C LYS A 11 -20.49 4.35 4.38
N ALA A 12 -19.85 5.39 4.93
CA ALA A 12 -20.43 6.19 6.02
C ALA A 12 -21.67 6.97 5.57
N LEU A 13 -21.66 7.56 4.37
CA LEU A 13 -22.81 8.27 3.80
C LEU A 13 -24.01 7.33 3.54
N ASN A 14 -23.77 6.05 3.27
CA ASN A 14 -24.80 5.03 3.08
C ASN A 14 -25.37 4.46 4.40
N GLN A 15 -24.83 4.85 5.55
CA GLN A 15 -25.42 4.51 6.84
C GLN A 15 -26.71 5.32 7.10
N ASN A 16 -27.31 5.12 8.27
CA ASN A 16 -28.57 5.76 8.68
C ASN A 16 -28.39 7.26 8.97
N LEU A 17 -28.24 8.06 7.91
CA LEU A 17 -28.22 9.53 7.93
C LEU A 17 -29.47 10.10 7.26
N SER A 18 -29.89 11.29 7.69
CA SER A 18 -30.84 12.09 6.93
C SER A 18 -30.24 12.60 5.62
N ASN A 19 -31.08 12.86 4.62
CA ASN A 19 -30.62 13.45 3.36
C ASN A 19 -30.03 14.85 3.56
N ASP A 20 -30.57 15.62 4.51
CA ASP A 20 -30.06 16.95 4.82
C ASP A 20 -28.67 16.88 5.48
N ALA A 21 -28.38 15.87 6.30
CA ALA A 21 -27.02 15.64 6.81
C ALA A 21 -26.04 15.27 5.69
N ARG A 22 -26.45 14.42 4.73
CA ARG A 22 -25.64 14.12 3.54
C ARG A 22 -25.35 15.37 2.72
N VAL A 23 -26.36 16.23 2.52
CA VAL A 23 -26.22 17.51 1.82
C VAL A 23 -25.29 18.44 2.58
N LEU A 24 -25.45 18.56 3.90
CA LEU A 24 -24.56 19.34 4.75
C LEU A 24 -23.09 18.91 4.59
N TYR A 25 -22.83 17.61 4.63
CA TYR A 25 -21.48 17.08 4.44
C TYR A 25 -20.93 17.39 3.04
N LEU A 26 -21.66 16.99 1.99
CA LEU A 26 -21.19 17.01 0.61
C LEU A 26 -21.06 18.42 0.01
N LEU A 27 -21.97 19.33 0.36
CA LEU A 27 -22.03 20.68 -0.21
C LEU A 27 -21.58 21.76 0.78
N GLY A 28 -21.80 21.55 2.08
CA GLY A 28 -21.52 22.56 3.11
C GLY A 28 -20.13 22.46 3.73
N LEU A 29 -19.65 21.24 3.97
CA LEU A 29 -18.41 21.01 4.72
C LEU A 29 -17.26 20.62 3.81
N LYS A 30 -17.38 19.49 3.10
CA LYS A 30 -16.31 18.89 2.30
C LYS A 30 -15.67 19.84 1.27
N PRO A 31 -16.41 20.69 0.53
CA PRO A 31 -15.79 21.58 -0.45
C PRO A 31 -14.95 22.71 0.17
N SER A 32 -15.19 23.02 1.44
CA SER A 32 -14.56 24.16 2.13
C SER A 32 -13.31 23.80 2.92
N ILE A 33 -12.93 22.52 2.95
CA ILE A 33 -11.83 22.07 3.80
C ILE A 33 -10.46 22.53 3.30
N ASP A 34 -9.54 22.63 4.24
CA ASP A 34 -8.12 22.57 3.95
C ASP A 34 -7.73 21.11 3.64
N GLN A 35 -7.25 20.86 2.41
CA GLN A 35 -6.87 19.54 1.93
C GLN A 35 -5.63 18.97 2.66
N ALA A 36 -4.77 19.83 3.21
CA ALA A 36 -3.56 19.39 3.91
C ALA A 36 -3.88 18.90 5.33
N THR A 37 -4.84 19.53 6.00
CA THR A 37 -5.18 19.24 7.40
C THR A 37 -6.48 18.46 7.56
N GLY A 38 -7.33 18.43 6.53
CA GLY A 38 -8.68 17.84 6.59
C GLY A 38 -9.66 18.66 7.45
N GLN A 39 -9.30 19.87 7.85
CA GLN A 39 -10.11 20.72 8.73
C GLN A 39 -11.04 21.63 7.93
N THR A 40 -12.22 21.88 8.46
CA THR A 40 -13.13 22.91 7.95
C THR A 40 -12.67 24.30 8.42
N PRO A 41 -13.09 25.39 7.75
CA PRO A 41 -13.14 26.69 8.42
C PRO A 41 -14.07 26.63 9.63
N ALA A 42 -14.00 27.64 10.49
CA ALA A 42 -14.93 27.81 11.59
C ALA A 42 -16.39 27.79 11.08
N LEU A 43 -17.22 26.93 11.66
CA LEU A 43 -18.61 26.74 11.26
C LEU A 43 -19.37 28.07 11.28
N ASN A 44 -20.04 28.39 10.18
CA ASN A 44 -20.83 29.61 10.05
C ASN A 44 -22.30 29.25 9.80
N TYR A 45 -23.13 29.29 10.85
CA TYR A 45 -24.54 28.94 10.73
C TYR A 45 -25.30 29.78 9.72
N LYS A 46 -24.97 31.06 9.54
CA LYS A 46 -25.65 31.89 8.55
C LYS A 46 -25.43 31.33 7.15
N ALA A 47 -24.19 30.95 6.82
CA ALA A 47 -23.85 30.34 5.54
C ALA A 47 -24.48 28.94 5.40
N LEU A 48 -24.39 28.11 6.44
CA LEU A 48 -24.93 26.74 6.41
C LEU A 48 -26.47 26.73 6.30
N LEU A 49 -27.16 27.60 7.04
CA LEU A 49 -28.62 27.75 6.93
C LEU A 49 -29.03 28.28 5.55
N ALA A 50 -28.28 29.23 4.98
CA ALA A 50 -28.56 29.72 3.64
C ALA A 50 -28.38 28.64 2.56
N MET A 51 -27.43 27.71 2.75
CA MET A 51 -27.22 26.58 1.83
C MET A 51 -28.28 25.49 2.02
N LEU A 52 -28.61 25.15 3.27
CA LEU A 52 -29.62 24.12 3.59
C LEU A 52 -31.04 24.54 3.16
N ASN A 53 -31.34 25.84 3.18
CA ASN A 53 -32.59 26.38 2.68
C ASN A 53 -32.41 26.85 1.24
N ALA A 54 -32.79 26.01 0.28
CA ALA A 54 -32.81 26.39 -1.12
C ALA A 54 -34.07 27.20 -1.45
N LYS A 55 -35.07 26.58 -2.07
CA LYS A 55 -36.34 27.23 -2.44
C LYS A 55 -37.32 27.35 -1.26
N GLU A 56 -37.12 26.54 -0.23
CA GLU A 56 -38.00 26.43 0.94
C GLU A 56 -37.20 26.67 2.21
N THR A 57 -37.84 27.30 3.21
CA THR A 57 -37.21 27.57 4.51
C THR A 57 -37.59 26.46 5.50
N LYS A 58 -36.76 25.42 5.56
CA LYS A 58 -36.92 24.27 6.46
C LYS A 58 -36.13 24.43 7.77
N TYR A 59 -35.00 25.12 7.72
CA TYR A 59 -34.07 25.31 8.83
C TYR A 59 -33.99 26.78 9.22
N THR A 60 -34.28 27.13 10.46
CA THR A 60 -34.25 28.53 10.92
C THR A 60 -33.36 28.72 12.15
N LEU A 61 -33.02 27.64 12.83
CA LEU A 61 -32.32 27.67 14.11
C LEU A 61 -30.99 26.90 14.02
N GLY A 62 -29.94 27.46 14.61
CA GLY A 62 -28.62 26.83 14.69
C GLY A 62 -28.63 25.44 15.36
N ARG A 63 -29.54 25.22 16.31
CA ARG A 63 -29.72 23.89 16.94
C ARG A 63 -30.11 22.78 15.95
N GLN A 64 -30.74 23.13 14.83
CA GLN A 64 -31.08 22.16 13.79
C GLN A 64 -29.82 21.79 12.99
N VAL A 65 -28.92 22.75 12.73
CA VAL A 65 -27.58 22.46 12.18
C VAL A 65 -26.81 21.55 13.14
N ASN A 66 -26.90 21.78 14.45
CA ASN A 66 -26.30 20.87 15.44
C ASN A 66 -26.83 19.45 15.35
N ALA A 67 -28.13 19.27 15.14
CA ALA A 67 -28.71 17.94 14.98
C ALA A 67 -28.11 17.22 13.77
N LEU A 68 -28.00 17.91 12.62
CA LEU A 68 -27.36 17.35 11.43
C LEU A 68 -25.88 17.02 11.65
N ILE A 69 -25.13 17.89 12.33
CA ILE A 69 -23.72 17.61 12.67
C ILE A 69 -23.61 16.40 13.61
N LYS A 70 -24.53 16.23 14.57
CA LYS A 70 -24.56 15.06 15.45
C LYS A 70 -24.81 13.75 14.69
N GLU A 71 -25.65 13.78 13.66
CA GLU A 71 -25.80 12.62 12.76
C GLU A 71 -24.47 12.29 12.06
N LEU A 72 -23.76 13.31 11.56
CA LEU A 72 -22.45 13.11 10.92
C LEU A 72 -21.37 12.61 11.90
N LEU A 73 -21.39 13.08 13.15
CA LEU A 73 -20.50 12.58 14.22
C LEU A 73 -20.76 11.09 14.49
N GLN A 74 -22.03 10.67 14.50
CA GLN A 74 -22.41 9.29 14.80
C GLN A 74 -21.86 8.27 13.80
N VAL A 75 -21.68 8.68 12.55
CA VAL A 75 -21.09 7.83 11.48
C VAL A 75 -19.64 8.18 11.17
N GLU A 76 -19.02 9.00 12.03
CA GLU A 76 -17.61 9.39 11.96
C GLU A 76 -17.21 10.13 10.67
N LEU A 77 -18.17 10.74 9.96
CA LEU A 77 -17.87 11.59 8.81
C LEU A 77 -17.18 12.89 9.22
N VAL A 78 -17.45 13.36 10.43
CA VAL A 78 -16.82 14.53 11.03
C VAL A 78 -16.40 14.23 12.47
N ALA A 79 -15.45 15.00 12.99
CA ALA A 79 -15.06 15.04 14.39
C ALA A 79 -14.74 16.49 14.79
N PHE A 80 -14.80 16.84 16.08
CA PHE A 80 -14.28 18.13 16.54
C PHE A 80 -12.77 18.04 16.75
N VAL A 81 -12.06 19.13 16.43
CA VAL A 81 -10.61 19.24 16.68
C VAL A 81 -10.32 19.45 18.18
N GLU A 82 -11.26 20.08 18.89
CA GLU A 82 -11.20 20.33 20.33
C GLU A 82 -12.27 19.53 21.06
N ASP A 83 -12.13 19.38 22.37
CA ASP A 83 -13.21 18.84 23.19
C ASP A 83 -14.37 19.86 23.26
N VAL A 84 -15.57 19.44 22.84
CA VAL A 84 -16.74 20.30 22.69
C VAL A 84 -17.93 19.67 23.40
N ASP A 85 -18.56 20.46 24.27
CA ASP A 85 -19.84 20.12 24.89
C ASP A 85 -20.95 20.07 23.83
N LEU A 86 -21.43 18.86 23.53
CA LEU A 86 -22.45 18.59 22.52
C LEU A 86 -23.83 19.20 22.84
N SER A 87 -24.04 19.74 24.05
CA SER A 87 -25.25 20.47 24.41
C SER A 87 -25.22 21.94 23.96
N LYS A 88 -24.05 22.47 23.61
CA LYS A 88 -23.84 23.89 23.25
C LYS A 88 -23.84 24.14 21.75
N SER A 89 -23.74 25.41 21.38
CA SER A 89 -23.60 25.83 19.98
C SER A 89 -22.28 25.34 19.39
N PHE A 90 -22.34 24.85 18.16
CA PHE A 90 -21.18 24.47 17.35
C PHE A 90 -20.74 25.61 16.43
N ASN A 91 -21.47 26.73 16.38
CA ASN A 91 -21.08 27.88 15.57
C ASN A 91 -19.70 28.38 15.98
N GLY A 92 -18.84 28.66 15.00
CA GLY A 92 -17.46 29.07 15.22
C GLY A 92 -16.50 27.94 15.55
N LYS A 93 -16.97 26.70 15.74
CA LYS A 93 -16.10 25.53 15.98
C LYS A 93 -15.54 24.99 14.68
N ILE A 94 -14.42 24.26 14.77
CA ILE A 94 -13.75 23.63 13.64
C ILE A 94 -14.00 22.13 13.68
N LEU A 95 -14.33 21.56 12.53
CA LEU A 95 -14.46 20.12 12.34
C LEU A 95 -13.26 19.57 11.57
N LEU A 96 -12.93 18.32 11.85
CA LEU A 96 -12.05 17.47 11.05
C LEU A 96 -12.93 16.51 10.24
N LEU A 97 -12.55 16.22 8.99
CA LEU A 97 -13.13 15.16 8.18
C LEU A 97 -12.16 13.96 8.17
N PRO A 98 -12.23 13.07 9.18
CA PRO A 98 -11.20 12.06 9.42
C PRO A 98 -11.09 11.05 8.28
N LEU A 99 -12.20 10.74 7.61
CA LEU A 99 -12.22 9.74 6.55
C LEU A 99 -11.52 10.19 5.28
N LEU A 100 -11.25 11.49 5.10
CA LEU A 100 -10.44 11.99 3.97
C LEU A 100 -8.97 11.63 4.09
N MET A 101 -8.47 11.55 5.33
CA MET A 101 -7.07 11.26 5.62
C MET A 101 -6.78 9.75 5.69
N LEU A 102 -7.82 8.92 5.60
CA LEU A 102 -7.64 7.49 5.36
C LEU A 102 -6.99 7.32 3.99
N LYS A 103 -5.70 6.98 4.01
CA LYS A 103 -5.08 6.39 2.82
C LYS A 103 -5.94 5.19 2.47
N SER A 104 -6.59 5.23 1.31
CA SER A 104 -7.28 4.05 0.81
C SER A 104 -6.26 2.91 0.86
N ASP A 105 -6.58 1.83 1.57
CA ASP A 105 -5.88 0.57 1.42
C ASP A 105 -6.18 0.11 -0.02
N ASN A 106 -5.43 0.67 -0.98
CA ASN A 106 -5.57 0.42 -2.41
C ASN A 106 -5.43 -1.08 -2.73
N TYR A 107 -4.94 -1.88 -1.77
CA TYR A 107 -4.86 -3.33 -1.87
C TYR A 107 -6.22 -4.02 -1.91
N SER A 108 -7.26 -3.50 -1.25
CA SER A 108 -8.61 -4.09 -1.31
C SER A 108 -9.11 -4.21 -2.75
N GLN A 109 -8.89 -3.18 -3.57
CA GLN A 109 -9.24 -3.19 -4.99
C GLN A 109 -8.44 -4.21 -5.82
N LEU A 110 -7.19 -4.49 -5.43
CA LEU A 110 -6.34 -5.45 -6.13
C LEU A 110 -6.82 -6.91 -5.98
N HIS A 111 -7.75 -7.17 -5.05
CA HIS A 111 -8.39 -8.47 -4.86
C HIS A 111 -9.72 -8.64 -5.62
N LEU A 112 -10.27 -7.58 -6.20
CA LEU A 112 -11.63 -7.59 -6.75
C LEU A 112 -11.69 -8.01 -8.23
N GLN A 113 -10.62 -7.75 -8.98
CA GLN A 113 -10.61 -7.97 -10.43
C GLN A 113 -9.75 -9.18 -10.80
N TRP A 114 -10.40 -10.20 -11.36
CA TRP A 114 -9.74 -11.38 -11.93
C TRP A 114 -9.32 -11.09 -13.37
N GLN A 115 -8.07 -11.40 -13.70
CA GLN A 115 -7.55 -11.22 -15.05
C GLN A 115 -6.67 -12.40 -15.46
N LYS A 116 -6.72 -12.73 -16.75
CA LYS A 116 -5.72 -13.61 -17.39
C LYS A 116 -4.39 -12.88 -17.49
N MET A 117 -3.30 -13.63 -17.60
CA MET A 117 -2.01 -13.04 -17.94
C MET A 117 -2.07 -12.38 -19.32
N SER A 118 -1.44 -11.21 -19.46
CA SER A 118 -1.34 -10.46 -20.71
C SER A 118 0.12 -10.06 -20.98
N THR A 119 0.44 -9.75 -22.24
CA THR A 119 1.80 -9.37 -22.67
C THR A 119 2.29 -8.06 -22.06
N ASP A 120 1.36 -7.20 -21.66
CA ASP A 120 1.57 -5.89 -21.04
C ASP A 120 1.44 -5.92 -19.51
N TRP A 121 1.25 -7.10 -18.92
CA TRP A 121 1.11 -7.23 -17.48
C TRP A 121 2.37 -6.77 -16.74
N THR A 122 2.17 -5.98 -15.68
CA THR A 122 3.22 -5.56 -14.74
C THR A 122 2.73 -5.69 -13.29
N PRO A 123 3.64 -5.97 -12.33
CA PRO A 123 3.26 -6.03 -10.92
C PRO A 123 2.85 -4.65 -10.40
N ASN A 124 1.96 -4.62 -9.41
CA ASN A 124 1.73 -3.36 -8.68
C ASN A 124 2.97 -3.02 -7.84
N ASN A 125 3.66 -1.91 -8.16
CA ASN A 125 4.94 -1.53 -7.54
C ASN A 125 4.89 -1.33 -6.02
N ALA A 126 3.80 -0.74 -5.50
CA ALA A 126 3.64 -0.53 -4.07
C ALA A 126 3.48 -1.88 -3.35
N LEU A 127 2.56 -2.73 -3.85
CA LEU A 127 2.32 -4.06 -3.32
C LEU A 127 3.58 -4.94 -3.39
N TYR A 128 4.29 -4.89 -4.52
CA TYR A 128 5.52 -5.64 -4.72
C TYR A 128 6.56 -5.31 -3.64
N ARG A 129 6.81 -4.01 -3.39
CA ARG A 129 7.78 -3.57 -2.37
C ARG A 129 7.41 -4.05 -0.98
N ASP A 130 6.13 -4.00 -0.64
CA ASP A 130 5.65 -4.42 0.68
C ASP A 130 5.77 -5.94 0.84
N LEU A 131 5.33 -6.71 -0.16
CA LEU A 131 5.45 -8.17 -0.15
C LEU A 131 6.92 -8.62 -0.16
N ALA A 132 7.80 -7.97 -0.93
CA ALA A 132 9.23 -8.29 -1.00
C ALA A 132 9.90 -8.13 0.37
N LYS A 133 9.58 -7.06 1.11
CA LYS A 133 10.02 -6.87 2.50
C LYS A 133 9.51 -7.97 3.41
N LEU A 134 8.21 -8.28 3.35
CA LEU A 134 7.58 -9.29 4.20
C LEU A 134 8.18 -10.68 4.01
N VAL A 135 8.52 -11.05 2.77
CA VAL A 135 9.11 -12.36 2.46
C VAL A 135 10.64 -12.37 2.56
N GLY A 136 11.26 -11.25 2.95
CA GLY A 136 12.69 -11.14 3.25
C GLY A 136 13.61 -11.06 2.03
N ILE A 137 13.16 -10.48 0.91
CA ILE A 137 14.04 -10.24 -0.25
C ILE A 137 14.88 -8.99 0.02
N ILE A 138 16.20 -9.16 0.11
CA ILE A 138 17.15 -8.06 0.36
C ILE A 138 17.36 -7.23 -0.92
N ASP A 139 17.63 -7.90 -2.04
CA ASP A 139 17.68 -7.29 -3.37
C ASP A 139 16.30 -7.40 -4.04
N SER A 140 15.46 -6.41 -3.79
CA SER A 140 14.08 -6.36 -4.30
C SER A 140 13.96 -5.73 -5.68
N GLU A 141 15.04 -5.33 -6.34
CA GLU A 141 14.92 -4.81 -7.70
C GLU A 141 14.67 -5.96 -8.68
N PHE A 142 13.80 -5.72 -9.65
CA PHE A 142 13.56 -6.64 -10.76
C PHE A 142 13.75 -5.93 -12.09
N SER A 143 14.24 -6.67 -13.07
CA SER A 143 14.46 -6.19 -14.43
C SER A 143 13.27 -6.51 -15.35
N ASP A 144 13.18 -5.80 -16.49
CA ASP A 144 12.19 -6.08 -17.54
C ASP A 144 12.30 -7.53 -18.06
N HIS A 145 13.51 -8.09 -18.10
CA HIS A 145 13.73 -9.50 -18.43
C HIS A 145 13.03 -10.45 -17.45
N GLU A 146 13.03 -10.14 -16.15
CA GLU A 146 12.38 -10.99 -15.16
C GLU A 146 10.85 -10.93 -15.26
N ILE A 147 10.30 -9.77 -15.64
CA ILE A 147 8.88 -9.64 -15.97
C ILE A 147 8.57 -10.46 -17.23
N GLY A 148 9.36 -10.30 -18.29
CA GLY A 148 9.20 -11.01 -19.56
C GLY A 148 9.19 -12.53 -19.37
N ASP A 149 10.15 -13.08 -18.60
CA ASP A 149 10.18 -14.51 -18.25
C ASP A 149 8.89 -14.97 -17.56
N PHE A 150 8.41 -14.17 -16.60
CA PHE A 150 7.23 -14.50 -15.82
C PHE A 150 5.97 -14.46 -16.67
N VAL A 151 5.80 -13.41 -17.47
CA VAL A 151 4.69 -13.24 -18.42
C VAL A 151 4.68 -14.39 -19.43
N ALA A 152 5.82 -14.70 -20.06
CA ALA A 152 5.93 -15.79 -21.02
C ALA A 152 5.54 -17.16 -20.43
N TYR A 153 5.97 -17.45 -19.20
CA TYR A 153 5.61 -18.69 -18.50
C TYR A 153 4.09 -18.81 -18.25
N TRP A 154 3.44 -17.73 -17.86
CA TRP A 154 2.01 -17.74 -17.54
C TRP A 154 1.10 -17.55 -18.76
N LEU A 155 1.58 -16.92 -19.84
CA LEU A 155 0.88 -16.88 -21.13
C LEU A 155 0.66 -18.28 -21.71
N GLY A 156 1.58 -19.22 -21.45
CA GLY A 156 1.41 -20.64 -21.79
C GLY A 156 0.32 -21.37 -21.00
N ARG A 157 -0.36 -20.70 -20.05
CA ARG A 157 -1.41 -21.25 -19.19
C ARG A 157 -2.68 -20.39 -19.22
N PRO A 158 -3.36 -20.27 -20.37
CA PRO A 158 -4.47 -19.33 -20.57
C PRO A 158 -5.73 -19.60 -19.72
N GLU A 159 -5.84 -20.80 -19.16
CA GLU A 159 -6.92 -21.16 -18.21
C GLU A 159 -6.70 -20.56 -16.81
N THR A 160 -5.51 -20.01 -16.53
CA THR A 160 -5.21 -19.43 -15.21
C THR A 160 -5.66 -17.98 -15.14
N GLN A 161 -6.50 -17.69 -14.15
CA GLN A 161 -6.99 -16.35 -13.83
C GLN A 161 -6.66 -16.05 -12.39
N PHE A 162 -6.07 -14.90 -12.14
CA PHE A 162 -5.77 -14.42 -10.80
C PHE A 162 -6.03 -12.92 -10.71
N THR A 163 -6.18 -12.46 -9.48
CA THR A 163 -6.30 -11.03 -9.19
C THR A 163 -4.94 -10.33 -9.31
N GLN A 164 -4.93 -9.00 -9.48
CA GLN A 164 -3.67 -8.24 -9.54
C GLN A 164 -2.81 -8.44 -8.28
N PHE A 165 -3.45 -8.60 -7.11
CA PHE A 165 -2.77 -8.98 -5.89
C PHE A 165 -2.06 -10.33 -6.02
N GLN A 166 -2.79 -11.36 -6.42
CA GLN A 166 -2.27 -12.72 -6.54
C GLN A 166 -1.17 -12.84 -7.61
N TRP A 167 -1.31 -12.13 -8.73
CA TRP A 167 -0.27 -12.08 -9.76
C TRP A 167 1.01 -11.43 -9.23
N THR A 168 0.89 -10.28 -8.56
CA THR A 168 2.02 -9.59 -7.92
C THR A 168 2.68 -10.48 -6.86
N GLN A 169 1.89 -11.16 -6.03
CA GLN A 169 2.39 -12.09 -5.02
C GLN A 169 3.15 -13.28 -5.62
N LYS A 170 2.63 -13.89 -6.70
CA LYS A 170 3.32 -14.97 -7.43
C LYS A 170 4.63 -14.47 -8.04
N PHE A 171 4.66 -13.25 -8.55
CA PHE A 171 5.88 -12.64 -9.08
C PHE A 171 6.93 -12.41 -7.99
N VAL A 172 6.54 -11.89 -6.83
CA VAL A 172 7.42 -11.74 -5.66
C VAL A 172 8.04 -13.08 -5.26
N PHE A 173 7.25 -14.16 -5.21
CA PHE A 173 7.79 -15.49 -4.93
C PHE A 173 8.72 -16.01 -6.02
N ASN A 174 8.45 -15.73 -7.30
CA ASN A 174 9.36 -16.06 -8.39
C ASN A 174 10.72 -15.36 -8.22
N VAL A 175 10.72 -14.05 -7.94
CA VAL A 175 11.95 -13.28 -7.69
C VAL A 175 12.70 -13.82 -6.48
N LYS A 176 12.01 -14.13 -5.38
CA LYS A 176 12.62 -14.75 -4.20
C LYS A 176 13.35 -16.05 -4.55
N GLN A 177 12.72 -16.94 -5.30
CA GLN A 177 13.33 -18.20 -5.73
C GLN A 177 14.57 -17.96 -6.62
N LYS A 178 14.50 -17.01 -7.55
CA LYS A 178 15.64 -16.62 -8.39
C LYS A 178 16.82 -16.08 -7.56
N ARG A 179 16.56 -15.24 -6.55
CA ARG A 179 17.61 -14.69 -5.68
C ARG A 179 18.26 -15.77 -4.79
N LEU A 180 17.45 -16.69 -4.24
CA LEU A 180 17.97 -17.85 -3.48
C LEU A 180 18.86 -18.74 -4.36
N ALA A 181 18.45 -19.02 -5.60
CA ALA A 181 19.24 -19.82 -6.54
C ALA A 181 20.58 -19.15 -6.91
N LYS A 182 20.59 -17.82 -7.12
CA LYS A 182 21.80 -17.05 -7.40
C LYS A 182 22.81 -17.11 -6.26
N ASN A 183 22.34 -17.02 -5.01
CA ASN A 183 23.23 -17.04 -3.82
C ASN A 183 23.88 -18.41 -3.56
N MET A 184 23.41 -19.48 -4.21
CA MET A 184 24.00 -20.82 -4.06
C MET A 184 25.14 -21.13 -5.04
N SER A 185 25.45 -20.23 -5.99
CA SER A 185 26.35 -20.57 -7.08
C SER A 185 27.27 -19.40 -7.45
N ALA A 186 28.58 -19.58 -7.25
CA ALA A 186 29.61 -18.73 -7.84
C ALA A 186 29.58 -18.91 -9.36
N ILE A 187 28.81 -18.08 -10.06
CA ILE A 187 28.58 -18.19 -11.51
C ILE A 187 29.30 -17.05 -12.23
N HIS A 188 30.27 -17.40 -13.09
CA HIS A 188 30.67 -16.55 -14.19
C HIS A 188 29.67 -16.70 -15.33
N LYS A 189 29.04 -15.61 -15.75
CA LYS A 189 28.00 -15.61 -16.78
C LYS A 189 28.64 -15.37 -18.16
N VAL A 190 28.39 -16.26 -19.12
CA VAL A 190 28.66 -16.02 -20.56
C VAL A 190 27.31 -16.14 -21.30
N GLY A 191 26.71 -15.01 -21.67
CA GLY A 191 25.38 -14.96 -22.32
C GLY A 191 24.20 -15.38 -21.40
N ASN A 192 23.16 -16.02 -21.97
CA ASN A 192 21.95 -16.46 -21.25
C ASN A 192 22.05 -17.88 -20.64
N GLN A 193 23.18 -18.58 -20.82
CA GLN A 193 23.35 -19.94 -20.33
C GLN A 193 24.20 -19.97 -19.05
N VAL A 194 23.73 -20.71 -18.04
CA VAL A 194 24.53 -21.04 -16.86
C VAL A 194 25.36 -22.26 -17.20
N VAL A 195 26.67 -22.06 -17.36
CA VAL A 195 27.62 -23.18 -17.48
C VAL A 195 28.21 -23.41 -16.09
N THR A 196 28.01 -24.60 -15.53
CA THR A 196 28.70 -25.03 -14.33
C THR A 196 30.19 -25.13 -14.65
N ALA A 197 31.02 -24.34 -13.96
CA ALA A 197 32.45 -24.57 -13.98
C ALA A 197 32.68 -26.00 -13.51
N LYS A 198 33.19 -26.87 -14.39
CA LYS A 198 33.70 -28.18 -13.97
C LYS A 198 34.67 -27.89 -12.83
N ALA A 199 34.48 -28.56 -11.69
CA ALA A 199 35.37 -28.51 -10.55
C ALA A 199 36.75 -29.04 -10.99
N GLY A 200 37.55 -28.18 -11.62
CA GLY A 200 38.98 -28.32 -11.62
C GLY A 200 39.40 -28.09 -10.18
N VAL A 201 39.81 -29.14 -9.49
CA VAL A 201 40.49 -29.05 -8.20
C VAL A 201 41.81 -28.32 -8.47
N VAL A 202 41.75 -26.99 -8.53
CA VAL A 202 42.93 -26.15 -8.42
C VAL A 202 43.17 -26.05 -6.93
N ALA A 203 44.10 -26.88 -6.44
CA ALA A 203 44.60 -26.76 -5.08
C ALA A 203 45.04 -25.30 -4.88
N ASP A 204 44.31 -24.58 -4.03
CA ASP A 204 44.57 -23.19 -3.68
C ASP A 204 46.04 -23.06 -3.25
N GLU A 205 46.78 -22.13 -3.83
CA GLU A 205 48.18 -21.86 -3.49
C GLU A 205 48.32 -21.54 -2.00
N ASN A 206 47.27 -21.01 -1.35
CA ASN A 206 47.22 -20.85 0.10
C ASN A 206 47.21 -22.18 0.86
N ALA A 207 46.53 -23.22 0.34
CA ALA A 207 46.52 -24.54 0.96
C ALA A 207 47.90 -25.21 0.88
N LYS A 208 48.61 -25.08 -0.26
CA LYS A 208 50.00 -25.54 -0.38
C LYS A 208 50.94 -24.79 0.57
N ASN A 209 50.80 -23.47 0.68
CA ASN A 209 51.62 -22.65 1.57
C ASN A 209 51.36 -22.96 3.05
N LEU A 210 50.13 -23.27 3.45
CA LEU A 210 49.83 -23.74 4.80
C LEU A 210 50.50 -25.10 5.08
N VAL A 211 50.37 -26.08 4.18
CA VAL A 211 50.99 -27.40 4.36
C VAL A 211 52.52 -27.31 4.40
N ALA A 212 53.14 -26.43 3.60
CA ALA A 212 54.57 -26.17 3.68
C ALA A 212 54.98 -25.55 5.04
N LYS A 213 54.18 -24.63 5.58
CA LYS A 213 54.44 -23.95 6.86
C LYS A 213 54.33 -24.88 8.06
N TYR A 214 53.50 -25.92 7.99
CA TYR A 214 53.27 -26.87 9.10
C TYR A 214 54.02 -28.20 8.95
N SER A 215 54.43 -28.60 7.74
CA SER A 215 55.21 -29.83 7.54
C SER A 215 56.66 -29.73 8.08
N GLY A 216 57.22 -28.52 8.18
CA GLY A 216 58.53 -28.30 8.80
C GLY A 216 58.55 -28.36 10.34
N LYS A 217 57.39 -28.25 11.00
CA LYS A 217 57.30 -28.18 12.48
C LYS A 217 57.20 -29.55 13.17
N LEU A 218 57.00 -30.64 12.42
CA LEU A 218 56.83 -31.99 12.96
C LEU A 218 58.14 -32.77 13.12
N LYS A 219 59.31 -32.21 12.76
CA LYS A 219 60.62 -32.90 12.82
C LYS A 219 61.53 -32.52 14.00
N SER A 220 61.08 -31.75 14.99
CA SER A 220 61.95 -31.32 16.10
C SER A 220 61.37 -31.56 17.50
N THR A 221 60.75 -32.71 17.75
CA THR A 221 60.56 -33.22 19.12
C THR A 221 60.57 -34.75 19.12
N SER A 222 61.75 -35.36 19.20
CA SER A 222 62.00 -36.65 19.88
C SER A 222 63.51 -36.97 19.88
N ASN A 223 64.12 -36.69 21.03
CA ASN A 223 65.18 -37.44 21.74
C ASN A 223 66.42 -37.95 20.97
N SER A 224 67.60 -37.41 21.29
CA SER A 224 68.43 -37.87 22.42
C SER A 224 69.54 -36.87 22.71
#